data_AF-A0A7Y3DH60-F1
#
_entry.id   AF-A0A7Y3DH60-F1
#
_cell.length_a   1.000
_cell.length_b   1.000
_cell.length_c   1.000
_cell.angle_alpha   90.00
_cell.angle_beta   90.00
_cell.angle_gamma   90.00
#
_symmetry.space_group_name_H-M   'P 1'
#
loop_
_entity.id
_entity.type
_entity.pdbx_description
1 polymer ?
#
loop_
_entity_poly.entity_id
_entity_poly.type
_entity_poly.pdbx_seq_one_letter_code
_entity_poly.pdbx_strand_id
1 'polypeptide(L)'
;NNDGKDTLGINRGGHIFLTDSHADNGVPVPTNYDFWFGAPGDRAFGANTDGIEGDSLILYRPTNGFSYYTHEIPGSGDVITAGNKTFFFGQAGDRFTVGDWNDDGRDTPGIYRPDNSTVYLTNDLPTGGQPALVSDSYQWPSASSNWQPVAGDW
;
A
#
# COMPACT_ATOMS: atom_id res chain seq x y z
N ASN A 1 9.35 -3.83 12.58
CA ASN A 1 9.69 -5.27 12.79
C ASN A 1 8.99 -5.85 14.04
N ASN A 2 7.73 -5.49 14.28
CA ASN A 2 6.98 -5.83 15.49
C ASN A 2 7.64 -5.37 16.82
N ASP A 3 8.37 -4.26 16.80
CA ASP A 3 8.92 -3.58 17.98
C ASP A 3 8.01 -2.45 18.51
N GLY A 4 6.82 -2.29 17.91
CA GLY A 4 5.87 -1.22 18.20
C GLY A 4 6.31 0.16 17.69
N LYS A 5 7.32 0.25 16.81
CA LYS A 5 7.72 1.49 16.14
C LYS A 5 7.45 1.43 14.65
N ASP A 6 6.89 2.50 14.13
CA ASP A 6 6.69 2.65 12.68
C ASP A 6 8.04 2.78 11.98
N THR A 7 8.20 2.03 10.88
CA THR A 7 9.36 2.15 10.01
C THR A 7 9.12 3.19 8.91
N LEU A 8 10.14 3.98 8.56
CA LEU A 8 10.05 4.89 7.41
C LEU A 8 10.63 4.22 6.17
N GLY A 9 9.84 4.21 5.10
CA GLY A 9 10.24 3.70 3.79
C GLY A 9 10.40 4.78 2.73
N ILE A 10 11.40 4.62 1.86
CA ILE A 10 11.56 5.39 0.62
C ILE A 10 11.51 4.44 -0.57
N ASN A 11 10.62 4.71 -1.52
CA ASN A 11 10.60 4.05 -2.82
C ASN A 11 11.34 4.92 -3.85
N ARG A 12 12.48 4.43 -4.34
CA ARG A 12 13.28 5.06 -5.39
C ARG A 12 13.23 4.21 -6.66
N GLY A 13 12.15 4.36 -7.44
CA GLY A 13 12.00 3.71 -8.74
C GLY A 13 11.88 2.19 -8.66
N GLY A 14 11.21 1.68 -7.62
CA GLY A 14 11.08 0.25 -7.35
C GLY A 14 12.18 -0.31 -6.44
N HIS A 15 13.19 0.49 -6.08
CA HIS A 15 14.13 0.13 -5.00
C HIS A 15 13.61 0.68 -3.68
N ILE A 16 13.16 -0.19 -2.79
CA ILE A 16 12.63 0.14 -1.48
C ILE A 16 13.77 0.18 -0.47
N PHE A 17 13.82 1.24 0.33
CA PHE A 17 14.74 1.42 1.45
C PHE A 17 13.90 1.62 2.70
N LEU A 18 14.07 0.76 3.70
CA LEU A 18 13.37 0.86 4.99
C LEU A 18 14.37 1.14 6.10
N THR A 19 13.93 1.96 7.05
CA THR A 19 14.64 2.16 8.31
C THR A 19 13.73 1.89 9.50
N ASP A 20 14.31 1.21 10.46
CA ASP A 20 13.70 0.75 11.71
C ASP A 20 14.35 1.44 12.92
N SER A 21 15.18 2.47 12.68
CA SER A 21 15.67 3.37 13.71
C SER A 21 14.99 4.73 13.58
N HIS A 22 14.31 5.16 14.64
CA HIS A 22 13.78 6.52 14.73
C HIS A 22 14.09 7.11 16.10
N ALA A 23 15.34 7.48 16.35
CA ALA A 23 15.78 8.50 17.31
C ALA A 23 17.31 8.51 17.41
N ASP A 24 18.02 9.05 16.43
CA ASP A 24 19.44 9.32 16.61
C ASP A 24 19.70 10.81 16.41
N ASN A 25 19.90 11.54 17.52
CA ASN A 25 20.13 12.99 17.67
C ASN A 25 21.06 13.63 16.61
N GLY A 26 20.61 13.74 15.36
CA GLY A 26 21.42 14.19 14.22
C GLY A 26 22.39 13.15 13.64
N VAL A 27 22.32 11.86 14.03
CA VAL A 27 23.12 10.81 13.38
C VAL A 27 22.38 10.31 12.15
N PRO A 28 23.09 10.10 11.01
CA PRO A 28 22.49 9.46 9.84
C PRO A 28 21.87 8.12 10.20
N VAL A 29 20.58 7.97 9.93
CA VAL A 29 19.83 6.75 10.19
C VAL A 29 20.25 5.68 9.16
N PRO A 30 20.67 4.47 9.58
CA PRO A 30 21.03 3.42 8.64
C PRO A 30 19.81 2.93 7.86
N THR A 31 20.02 2.52 6.62
CA THR A 31 19.08 1.63 5.93
C THR A 31 19.20 0.25 6.58
N ASN A 32 18.12 -0.24 7.18
CA ASN A 32 18.08 -1.57 7.80
C ASN A 32 17.77 -2.64 6.74
N TYR A 33 16.93 -2.31 5.76
CA TYR A 33 16.54 -3.21 4.68
C TYR A 33 16.44 -2.46 3.36
N ASP A 34 16.98 -3.04 2.28
CA ASP A 34 16.71 -2.57 0.92
C ASP A 34 16.52 -3.74 -0.05
N PHE A 35 15.55 -3.59 -0.94
CA PHE A 35 15.19 -4.63 -1.91
C PHE A 35 14.46 -4.03 -3.11
N TRP A 36 14.52 -4.73 -4.24
CA TRP A 36 13.75 -4.38 -5.42
C TRP A 36 12.34 -4.95 -5.31
N PHE A 37 11.34 -4.08 -5.39
CA PHE A 37 9.94 -4.44 -5.33
C PHE A 37 9.16 -3.58 -6.31
N GLY A 38 8.62 -4.23 -7.34
CA GLY A 38 7.84 -3.54 -8.35
C GLY A 38 8.58 -3.00 -9.54
N ALA A 39 7.91 -2.05 -10.21
CA ALA A 39 8.43 -1.35 -11.37
C ALA A 39 8.62 0.16 -11.08
N PRO A 40 9.49 0.84 -11.84
CA PRO A 40 9.57 2.29 -11.82
C PRO A 40 8.20 2.94 -12.06
N GLY A 41 7.81 3.87 -11.18
CA GLY A 41 6.53 4.59 -11.25
C GLY A 41 5.42 4.01 -10.36
N ASP A 42 5.63 2.82 -9.81
CA ASP A 42 4.74 2.27 -8.78
C ASP A 42 4.91 3.05 -7.47
N ARG A 43 3.81 3.27 -6.75
CA ARG A 43 3.78 4.02 -5.48
C ARG A 43 3.63 3.03 -4.32
N ALA A 44 4.41 3.22 -3.26
CA ALA A 44 4.39 2.34 -2.09
C ALA A 44 3.59 2.96 -0.93
N PHE A 45 2.86 2.11 -0.23
CA PHE A 45 2.03 2.44 0.93
C PHE A 45 2.36 1.44 2.05
N GLY A 46 2.67 1.94 3.24
CA GLY A 46 2.71 1.13 4.45
C GLY A 46 1.31 0.65 4.80
N ALA A 47 1.19 -0.62 5.18
CA ALA A 47 -0.09 -1.28 5.43
C ALA A 47 0.11 -2.47 6.38
N ASN A 48 -0.90 -2.81 7.17
CA ASN A 48 -0.99 -4.09 7.87
C ASN A 48 -1.87 -5.08 7.06
N THR A 49 -1.29 -5.75 6.08
CA THR A 49 -2.08 -6.55 5.13
C THR A 49 -2.52 -7.93 5.64
N ASP A 50 -1.91 -8.43 6.71
CA ASP A 50 -2.18 -9.76 7.26
C ASP A 50 -2.91 -9.71 8.62
N GLY A 51 -3.03 -8.52 9.20
CA GLY A 51 -3.79 -8.28 10.43
C GLY A 51 -3.00 -8.61 11.68
N ILE A 52 -1.67 -8.74 11.54
CA ILE A 52 -0.75 -9.06 12.62
C ILE A 52 0.11 -7.83 12.89
N GLU A 53 0.53 -7.65 14.14
CA GLU A 53 1.43 -6.56 14.53
C GLU A 53 2.76 -6.67 13.76
N GLY A 54 3.01 -5.71 12.87
CA GLY A 54 4.11 -5.72 11.91
C GLY A 54 3.80 -4.84 10.69
N ASP A 55 4.85 -4.47 9.95
CA ASP A 55 4.70 -3.62 8.76
C ASP A 55 4.72 -4.46 7.48
N SER A 56 3.75 -4.21 6.62
CA SER A 56 3.70 -4.65 5.23
C SER A 56 3.63 -3.47 4.27
N LEU A 57 3.75 -3.78 2.98
CA LEU A 57 3.62 -2.82 1.90
C LEU A 57 2.56 -3.26 0.91
N ILE A 58 1.83 -2.29 0.38
CA ILE A 58 1.12 -2.40 -0.89
C ILE A 58 1.77 -1.43 -1.87
N LEU A 59 2.08 -1.89 -3.07
CA LEU A 59 2.46 -1.03 -4.17
C LEU A 59 1.38 -1.00 -5.22
N TYR A 60 1.12 0.20 -5.71
CA TYR A 60 0.07 0.50 -6.68
C TYR A 60 0.68 1.13 -7.93
N ARG A 61 0.29 0.59 -9.10
CA ARG A 61 0.66 1.12 -10.41
C ARG A 61 -0.40 2.09 -10.93
N PRO A 62 -0.14 3.41 -10.91
CA PRO A 62 -1.13 4.43 -11.29
C PRO A 62 -1.48 4.43 -12.78
N THR A 63 -0.72 3.73 -13.61
CA THR A 63 -0.97 3.68 -15.06
C THR A 63 -2.00 2.63 -15.47
N ASN A 64 -2.32 1.64 -14.60
CA ASN A 64 -3.25 0.57 -14.95
C ASN A 64 -3.96 -0.12 -13.77
N GLY A 65 -3.74 0.30 -12.52
CA GLY A 65 -4.38 -0.31 -11.36
C GLY A 65 -3.78 -1.63 -10.89
N PHE A 66 -2.68 -2.08 -11.50
CA PHE A 66 -1.97 -3.26 -11.03
C PHE A 66 -1.35 -3.00 -9.65
N SER A 67 -1.50 -3.94 -8.73
CA SER A 67 -0.96 -3.83 -7.39
C SER A 67 -0.30 -5.12 -6.95
N TYR A 68 0.60 -5.01 -5.99
CA TYR A 68 1.24 -6.13 -5.32
C TYR A 68 1.47 -5.79 -3.85
N TYR A 69 1.51 -6.81 -3.01
CA TYR A 69 1.55 -6.62 -1.57
C TYR A 69 2.45 -7.65 -0.88
N THR A 70 2.93 -7.33 0.31
CA THR A 70 3.66 -8.27 1.19
C THR A 70 2.71 -8.78 2.28
N HIS A 71 3.16 -9.63 3.20
CA HIS A 71 2.48 -9.84 4.51
C HIS A 71 3.43 -9.59 5.69
N GLU A 72 4.74 -9.58 5.45
CA GLU A 72 5.76 -9.31 6.45
C GLU A 72 6.95 -8.62 5.77
N ILE A 73 7.67 -7.76 6.50
CA ILE A 73 8.96 -7.20 6.05
C ILE A 73 10.01 -7.26 7.16
N PRO A 74 10.93 -8.25 7.11
CA PRO A 74 12.36 -7.94 7.26
C PRO A 74 13.30 -8.84 6.43
N GLY A 75 14.17 -8.29 5.56
CA GLY A 75 15.09 -9.06 4.68
C GLY A 75 14.39 -9.88 3.57
N SER A 76 13.05 -9.82 3.57
CA SER A 76 12.02 -10.20 2.59
C SER A 76 12.33 -11.37 1.65
N GLY A 77 12.66 -12.55 2.18
CA GLY A 77 12.64 -13.81 1.41
C GLY A 77 11.32 -14.13 0.69
N ASP A 78 10.31 -13.25 0.74
CA ASP A 78 9.16 -13.15 -0.15
C ASP A 78 9.64 -12.77 -1.57
N VAL A 79 10.26 -13.75 -2.25
CA VAL A 79 10.46 -13.70 -3.69
C VAL A 79 9.06 -13.69 -4.30
N ILE A 80 8.64 -12.57 -4.89
CA ILE A 80 7.43 -12.50 -5.72
C ILE A 80 7.62 -13.50 -6.88
N THR A 81 7.31 -14.77 -6.67
CA THR A 81 7.10 -15.77 -7.71
C THR A 81 6.30 -16.98 -7.20
N ALA A 82 5.30 -17.35 -8.01
CA ALA A 82 4.48 -18.56 -7.92
C ALA A 82 3.66 -18.76 -6.63
N GLY A 83 3.04 -17.67 -6.17
CA GLY A 83 1.84 -17.61 -5.30
C GLY A 83 1.11 -16.26 -5.38
N ASN A 84 1.65 -15.34 -6.19
CA ASN A 84 1.17 -14.06 -6.70
C ASN A 84 0.34 -13.23 -5.72
N LYS A 85 0.99 -12.59 -4.75
CA LYS A 85 0.46 -11.43 -4.01
C LYS A 85 0.34 -10.20 -4.92
N THR A 86 -0.41 -10.36 -6.01
CA THR A 86 -0.63 -9.39 -7.08
C THR A 86 -2.11 -9.41 -7.43
N PHE A 87 -2.67 -8.24 -7.70
CA PHE A 87 -4.08 -8.09 -8.04
C PHE A 87 -4.27 -6.81 -8.87
N PHE A 88 -5.50 -6.58 -9.34
CA PHE A 88 -5.88 -5.29 -9.91
C PHE A 88 -6.93 -4.61 -9.04
N PHE A 89 -6.74 -3.33 -8.76
CA PHE A 89 -7.77 -2.49 -8.17
C PHE A 89 -7.64 -1.05 -8.69
N GLY A 90 -8.72 -0.53 -9.25
CA GLY A 90 -8.72 0.75 -9.94
C GLY A 90 -8.18 0.71 -11.37
N GLN A 91 -7.94 1.89 -11.92
CA GLN A 91 -7.51 2.11 -13.30
C GLN A 91 -6.58 3.33 -13.40
N ALA A 92 -6.13 3.65 -14.62
CA ALA A 92 -5.34 4.84 -14.88
C ALA A 92 -6.05 6.11 -14.40
N GLY A 93 -5.35 6.95 -13.62
CA GLY A 93 -5.88 8.21 -13.10
C GLY A 93 -6.59 8.13 -11.74
N ASP A 94 -6.83 6.92 -11.23
CA ASP A 94 -7.29 6.74 -9.86
C ASP A 94 -6.17 7.09 -8.86
N ARG A 95 -6.58 7.43 -7.64
CA ARG A 95 -5.66 7.80 -6.55
C ARG A 95 -5.86 6.85 -5.40
N PHE A 96 -4.76 6.31 -4.91
CA PHE A 96 -4.77 5.13 -4.06
C PHE A 96 -4.47 5.50 -2.61
N THR A 97 -5.08 4.77 -1.68
CA THR A 97 -4.78 4.75 -0.25
C THR A 97 -5.01 3.32 0.27
N VAL A 98 -4.62 3.06 1.51
CA VAL A 98 -4.81 1.77 2.19
C VAL A 98 -5.37 2.04 3.58
N GLY A 99 -6.19 1.14 4.11
CA GLY A 99 -6.74 1.26 5.46
C GLY A 99 -7.65 0.07 5.79
N ASP A 100 -7.94 -0.11 7.06
CA ASP A 100 -8.94 -1.06 7.53
C ASP A 100 -10.33 -0.41 7.46
N TRP A 101 -11.13 -0.84 6.49
CA TRP A 101 -12.45 -0.29 6.23
C TRP A 101 -13.55 -1.02 7.00
N ASN A 102 -13.25 -2.21 7.53
CA ASN A 102 -14.23 -3.12 8.10
C ASN A 102 -13.89 -3.63 9.51
N ASP A 103 -12.90 -3.01 10.16
CA ASP A 103 -12.49 -3.28 11.53
C ASP A 103 -12.07 -4.75 11.73
N ASP A 104 -11.40 -5.34 10.73
CA ASP A 104 -10.89 -6.71 10.80
C ASP A 104 -9.40 -6.81 11.10
N GLY A 105 -8.76 -5.67 11.31
CA GLY A 105 -7.33 -5.50 11.58
C GLY A 105 -6.47 -5.47 10.32
N ARG A 106 -7.03 -5.67 9.10
CA ARG A 106 -6.26 -5.69 7.85
C ARG A 106 -6.49 -4.45 7.02
N ASP A 107 -5.38 -3.82 6.65
CA ASP A 107 -5.38 -2.76 5.67
C ASP A 107 -5.59 -3.30 4.27
N THR A 108 -6.56 -2.72 3.58
CA THR A 108 -6.95 -3.11 2.22
C THR A 108 -7.09 -1.87 1.32
N PRO A 109 -7.02 -2.04 -0.01
CA PRO A 109 -7.02 -0.91 -0.94
C PRO A 109 -8.28 -0.03 -0.91
N GLY A 110 -8.06 1.29 -1.02
CA GLY A 110 -9.07 2.28 -1.34
C GLY A 110 -8.62 3.16 -2.51
N ILE A 111 -9.56 3.55 -3.38
CA ILE A 111 -9.28 4.51 -4.45
C ILE A 111 -10.26 5.67 -4.45
N TYR A 112 -9.77 6.86 -4.77
CA TYR A 112 -10.58 7.98 -5.25
C TYR A 112 -10.45 8.08 -6.77
N ARG A 113 -11.59 8.03 -7.46
CA ARG A 113 -11.70 8.24 -8.90
C ARG A 113 -12.18 9.67 -9.18
N PRO A 114 -11.30 10.57 -9.67
CA PRO A 114 -11.68 11.96 -9.90
C PRO A 114 -12.76 12.14 -10.97
N ASP A 115 -12.76 11.27 -12.00
CA ASP A 115 -13.67 11.36 -13.15
C ASP A 115 -15.15 11.35 -12.77
N ASN A 116 -15.48 10.69 -11.66
CA ASN A 116 -16.85 10.56 -11.17
C ASN A 116 -16.96 10.85 -9.67
N SER A 117 -15.93 11.45 -9.05
CA SER A 117 -15.88 11.78 -7.63
C SER A 117 -16.21 10.61 -6.68
N THR A 118 -15.94 9.37 -7.08
CA THR A 118 -16.29 8.19 -6.28
C THR A 118 -15.08 7.68 -5.51
N VAL A 119 -15.32 7.31 -4.27
CA VAL A 119 -14.44 6.43 -3.50
C VAL A 119 -14.91 5.00 -3.69
N TYR A 120 -13.96 4.08 -3.99
CA TYR A 120 -14.21 2.64 -3.99
C TYR A 120 -13.27 1.99 -3.00
N LEU A 121 -13.83 1.15 -2.13
CA LEU A 121 -13.12 0.39 -1.12
C LEU A 121 -13.25 -1.10 -1.42
N THR A 122 -12.22 -1.88 -1.11
CA THR A 122 -12.26 -3.34 -1.13
C THR A 122 -11.74 -3.86 0.18
N ASN A 123 -12.34 -4.95 0.69
CA ASN A 123 -11.84 -5.69 1.85
C ASN A 123 -11.05 -6.94 1.41
N ASP A 124 -10.74 -7.05 0.11
CA ASP A 124 -10.08 -8.20 -0.49
C ASP A 124 -8.64 -7.88 -0.89
N LEU A 125 -7.75 -8.86 -0.68
CA LEU A 125 -6.41 -8.91 -1.27
C LEU A 125 -6.29 -10.19 -2.11
N PRO A 126 -6.78 -10.19 -3.36
CA PRO A 126 -6.69 -11.35 -4.22
C PRO A 126 -5.25 -11.68 -4.59
N THR A 127 -5.06 -12.92 -5.04
CA THR A 127 -3.79 -13.38 -5.58
C THR A 127 -3.91 -13.68 -7.07
N GLY A 128 -2.79 -13.96 -7.73
CA GLY A 128 -2.80 -14.45 -9.12
C GLY A 128 -3.12 -13.39 -10.17
N GLY A 129 -3.08 -12.10 -9.82
CA GLY A 129 -3.41 -11.01 -10.73
C GLY A 129 -4.92 -10.89 -10.97
N GLN A 130 -5.74 -11.42 -10.07
CA GLN A 130 -7.19 -11.28 -10.14
C GLN A 130 -7.64 -9.86 -9.74
N PRO A 131 -8.77 -9.36 -10.25
CA PRO A 131 -9.35 -8.11 -9.78
C PRO A 131 -9.87 -8.24 -8.34
N ALA A 132 -9.61 -7.25 -7.49
CA ALA A 132 -10.29 -7.11 -6.21
C ALA A 132 -11.72 -6.59 -6.42
N LEU A 133 -12.68 -7.16 -5.70
CA LEU A 133 -14.08 -6.76 -5.81
C LEU A 133 -14.32 -5.52 -4.94
N VAL A 134 -15.15 -4.60 -5.43
CA VAL A 134 -15.58 -3.45 -4.64
C VAL A 134 -16.49 -3.93 -3.52
N SER A 135 -16.10 -3.68 -2.28
CA SER A 135 -16.88 -3.99 -1.08
C SER A 135 -17.81 -2.83 -0.72
N ASP A 136 -17.35 -1.59 -0.90
CA ASP A 136 -18.16 -0.38 -0.69
C ASP A 136 -17.77 0.74 -1.66
N SER A 137 -18.72 1.63 -1.95
CA SER A 137 -18.47 2.83 -2.76
C SER A 137 -19.39 3.97 -2.42
N TYR A 138 -18.85 5.19 -2.40
CA TYR A 138 -19.62 6.39 -2.14
C TYR A 138 -19.07 7.61 -2.89
N GLN A 139 -19.95 8.56 -3.19
CA GLN A 139 -19.57 9.83 -3.81
C GLN A 139 -18.99 10.76 -2.76
N TRP A 140 -17.81 11.32 -3.01
CA TRP A 140 -17.32 12.40 -2.17
C TRP A 140 -18.01 13.72 -2.56
N PRO A 141 -18.53 14.50 -1.60
CA PRO A 141 -19.47 15.60 -1.84
C PRO A 141 -18.95 16.76 -2.72
N SER A 142 -17.65 16.87 -3.00
CA SER A 142 -17.15 17.76 -4.05
C SER A 142 -16.16 17.07 -4.97
N ALA A 143 -16.21 17.42 -6.25
CA ALA A 143 -15.35 16.85 -7.28
C ALA A 143 -14.10 17.70 -7.41
N SER A 144 -12.92 17.11 -7.29
CA SER A 144 -11.71 17.79 -7.76
C SER A 144 -10.63 16.82 -8.23
N SER A 145 -10.05 17.15 -9.37
CA SER A 145 -8.93 16.43 -9.97
C SER A 145 -7.62 16.55 -9.20
N ASN A 146 -7.54 17.33 -8.10
CA ASN A 146 -6.31 17.52 -7.33
C ASN A 146 -6.27 16.85 -5.94
N TRP A 147 -7.38 16.32 -5.42
CA TRP A 147 -7.43 15.65 -4.11
C TRP A 147 -6.65 14.35 -3.96
N GLN A 148 -6.10 14.07 -2.79
CA GLN A 148 -5.47 12.78 -2.50
C GLN A 148 -6.24 12.13 -1.36
N PRO A 149 -6.66 10.86 -1.48
CA PRO A 149 -7.23 10.14 -0.36
C PRO A 149 -6.14 9.89 0.69
N VAL A 150 -6.54 9.98 1.95
CA VAL A 150 -5.72 9.59 3.11
C VAL A 150 -6.60 8.74 4.02
N ALA A 151 -5.97 7.83 4.76
CA ALA A 151 -6.63 6.91 5.66
C ALA A 151 -5.89 6.88 7.00
N GLY A 152 -6.61 6.50 8.03
CA GLY A 152 -6.12 6.43 9.40
C GLY A 152 -7.28 6.22 10.35
N ASP A 153 -6.93 5.80 11.57
CA ASP A 153 -7.82 5.86 12.73
C ASP A 153 -7.65 7.24 13.37
N TRP A 154 -8.73 8.04 13.45
CA TRP A 154 -8.70 9.45 13.87
C TRP A 154 -9.59 9.71 15.09
#